data_AF-A0A349L5K6-F1
#
_entry.id   AF-A0A349L5K6-F1
#
_cell.length_a   1.000
_cell.length_b   1.000
_cell.length_c   1.000
_cell.angle_alpha   90.00
_cell.angle_beta   90.00
_cell.angle_gamma   90.00
#
_symmetry.space_group_name_H-M   'P 1'
#
loop_
_entity.id
_entity.type
_entity.pdbx_description
1 polymer ?
#
loop_
_entity_poly.entity_id
_entity_poly.type
_entity_poly.pdbx_seq_one_letter_code
_entity_poly.pdbx_strand_id
1 'polypeptide(L)'
;MTMSLPPVLRSLLPSLLLAGCCLAAHAAPQAAAAKSAAEMVAPLPAPSTAAQKLYSSAKNDILQVRVLLKSGRTQSSVGSGFLIGTGNLVLTNYHVVSQFALDPDTYVGEWVDTSGRRGAVELLAVDVLHDLAVVRVSRNGTGFFKMPDKLAVLTQGQYLYSLGNPLDLGFAISEGAYNGVITRSFYEQLMFTGPINAGMSGGPSVTESGDVAGVNVSKRLDGELVSFLVPARYAQDLLKRVALQAKPPKDFKPVVTEQLLAHQNVMVERLLGTPLTLKAMGPYQVPVRESDQMRCWGRSNVKPDTPFMVDNTSCAMESAIFISSNLQTGQIAIRHEFLRSTTLGPVRFAELASAAFKNEDFGNYKDAQLTGPSCTEQFVKNKTMPLRAVLCVRAYRKFAGLYDFALLTASTDNALMSLQSRLDARGVSYDNGMRGARIFIDALARGGKP
;
A
#
# COMPACT_ATOMS: atom_id res chain seq x y z
N MET A 1 4.32 38.67 13.92
CA MET A 1 3.18 39.24 13.17
C MET A 1 2.00 38.30 13.36
N THR A 2 1.16 38.63 14.34
CA THR A 2 -0.03 37.88 14.75
C THR A 2 -1.18 38.90 14.72
N MET A 3 -2.13 38.74 13.80
CA MET A 3 -3.27 39.65 13.69
C MET A 3 -4.40 39.20 14.62
N SER A 4 -4.81 40.17 15.44
CA SER A 4 -5.93 40.21 16.36
C SER A 4 -7.21 40.63 15.61
N LEU A 5 -8.36 40.11 16.05
CA LEU A 5 -9.71 40.58 15.73
C LEU A 5 -10.35 41.12 17.02
N PRO A 6 -10.94 42.34 17.03
CA PRO A 6 -11.77 42.79 18.14
C PRO A 6 -13.29 42.78 17.80
N PRO A 7 -14.18 42.69 18.81
CA PRO A 7 -15.63 42.78 18.66
C PRO A 7 -16.22 44.08 19.24
N VAL A 8 -17.25 44.65 18.61
CA VAL A 8 -18.16 45.67 19.19
C VAL A 8 -19.43 45.69 18.29
N LEU A 9 -20.69 45.94 18.67
CA LEU A 9 -21.29 46.65 19.81
C LEU A 9 -22.80 46.28 19.89
N ARG A 10 -23.34 46.22 21.12
CA ARG A 10 -24.78 46.15 21.47
C ARG A 10 -25.44 47.53 21.34
N SER A 11 -26.72 47.59 20.97
CA SER A 11 -27.60 48.73 21.25
C SER A 11 -28.96 48.28 21.80
N LEU A 12 -29.56 49.17 22.59
CA LEU A 12 -30.56 48.97 23.65
C LEU A 12 -32.00 49.39 23.28
N LEU A 13 -32.98 48.68 23.87
CA LEU A 13 -34.27 49.15 24.46
C LEU A 13 -35.42 49.60 23.49
N PRO A 14 -36.69 49.79 23.96
CA PRO A 14 -37.72 48.75 24.18
C PRO A 14 -39.15 49.19 23.70
N SER A 15 -40.21 48.40 23.98
CA SER A 15 -41.50 48.85 24.59
C SER A 15 -42.79 48.13 24.12
N LEU A 16 -43.51 47.61 25.12
CA LEU A 16 -44.96 47.59 25.39
C LEU A 16 -46.00 46.94 24.44
N LEU A 17 -46.48 45.78 24.91
CA LEU A 17 -47.87 45.34 25.15
C LEU A 17 -49.05 46.27 24.75
N LEU A 18 -50.05 45.68 24.07
CA LEU A 18 -51.47 45.90 24.36
C LEU A 18 -52.27 44.60 24.21
N ALA A 19 -53.20 44.38 25.14
CA ALA A 19 -54.01 43.18 25.35
C ALA A 19 -55.30 43.15 24.52
N GLY A 20 -55.89 41.96 24.36
CA GLY A 20 -57.25 41.79 23.81
C GLY A 20 -57.76 40.35 23.92
N CYS A 21 -58.62 40.11 24.91
CA CYS A 21 -59.35 38.90 25.28
C CYS A 21 -59.97 38.07 24.13
N CYS A 22 -60.01 36.74 24.31
CA CYS A 22 -61.28 36.01 24.50
C CYS A 22 -61.08 34.63 25.15
N LEU A 23 -62.00 34.30 26.05
CA LEU A 23 -61.96 33.20 27.00
C LEU A 23 -62.37 31.85 26.40
N ALA A 24 -61.89 30.82 27.12
CA ALA A 24 -62.01 29.38 26.97
C ALA A 24 -63.43 28.79 26.97
N ALA A 25 -63.55 27.56 26.47
CA ALA A 25 -64.38 26.53 27.10
C ALA A 25 -63.73 25.14 26.97
N HIS A 26 -63.76 24.41 28.08
CA HIS A 26 -63.06 23.17 28.39
C HIS A 26 -63.70 21.92 27.78
N ALA A 27 -62.89 20.91 27.44
CA ALA A 27 -63.16 19.51 27.76
C ALA A 27 -61.88 18.65 27.65
N ALA A 28 -61.52 17.99 28.74
CA ALA A 28 -60.68 16.78 28.75
C ALA A 28 -61.51 15.66 29.41
N PRO A 29 -61.08 14.39 29.39
CA PRO A 29 -60.75 13.53 28.25
C PRO A 29 -61.68 12.29 28.25
N GLN A 30 -61.91 11.65 27.10
CA GLN A 30 -62.50 10.30 27.07
C GLN A 30 -61.43 9.27 26.76
N ALA A 31 -61.20 8.40 27.75
CA ALA A 31 -60.36 7.23 27.66
C ALA A 31 -60.88 6.28 26.57
N ALA A 32 -60.15 6.19 25.47
CA ALA A 32 -60.26 5.08 24.53
C ALA A 32 -59.18 4.06 24.89
N ALA A 33 -59.63 2.86 25.26
CA ALA A 33 -58.82 1.74 25.70
C ALA A 33 -57.65 1.45 24.74
N ALA A 34 -56.43 1.43 25.29
CA ALA A 34 -55.27 0.85 24.65
C ALA A 34 -55.52 -0.65 24.46
N LYS A 35 -55.90 -1.07 23.26
CA LYS A 35 -55.63 -2.43 22.80
C LYS A 35 -54.13 -2.51 22.59
N SER A 36 -53.44 -3.19 23.51
CA SER A 36 -52.09 -3.67 23.31
C SER A 36 -52.06 -4.51 22.03
N ALA A 37 -51.61 -3.90 20.94
CA ALA A 37 -51.02 -4.66 19.86
C ALA A 37 -49.67 -5.11 20.41
N ALA A 38 -49.63 -6.35 20.92
CA ALA A 38 -48.37 -7.04 21.09
C ALA A 38 -47.69 -7.04 19.72
N GLU A 39 -46.71 -6.15 19.54
CA GLU A 39 -45.79 -6.22 18.42
C GLU A 39 -45.16 -7.61 18.47
N MET A 40 -45.60 -8.48 17.55
CA MET A 40 -44.86 -9.68 17.21
C MET A 40 -43.53 -9.20 16.66
N VAL A 41 -42.54 -9.04 17.54
CA VAL A 41 -41.14 -8.90 17.15
C VAL A 41 -40.82 -10.20 16.43
N ALA A 42 -40.83 -10.16 15.10
CA ALA A 42 -40.39 -11.27 14.28
C ALA A 42 -39.01 -11.71 14.81
N PRO A 43 -38.77 -13.01 15.05
CA PRO A 43 -37.46 -13.46 15.52
C PRO A 43 -36.40 -12.91 14.56
N LEU A 44 -35.41 -12.23 15.12
CA LEU A 44 -34.26 -11.79 14.32
C LEU A 44 -33.72 -13.02 13.56
N PRO A 45 -33.32 -12.88 12.29
CA PRO A 45 -32.73 -13.98 11.55
C PRO A 45 -31.58 -14.57 12.36
N ALA A 46 -31.49 -15.89 12.38
CA ALA A 46 -30.46 -16.57 13.13
C ALA A 46 -29.08 -16.04 12.66
N PRO A 47 -28.19 -15.65 13.58
CA PRO A 47 -26.82 -15.30 13.22
C PRO A 47 -26.18 -16.43 12.41
N SER A 48 -25.26 -16.09 11.49
CA SER A 48 -24.54 -17.07 10.66
C SER A 48 -23.98 -18.19 11.54
N THR A 49 -24.61 -19.36 11.46
CA THR A 49 -24.27 -20.54 12.27
C THR A 49 -22.83 -20.97 11.98
N ALA A 50 -22.39 -20.80 10.74
CA ALA A 50 -21.02 -20.95 10.29
C ALA A 50 -20.08 -20.01 11.06
N ALA A 51 -20.33 -18.70 11.05
CA ALA A 51 -19.47 -17.73 11.73
C ALA A 51 -19.36 -18.01 13.24
N GLN A 52 -20.48 -18.35 13.91
CA GLN A 52 -20.47 -18.69 15.33
C GLN A 52 -19.68 -19.96 15.64
N LYS A 53 -19.86 -21.01 14.82
CA LYS A 53 -19.15 -22.28 14.96
C LYS A 53 -17.65 -22.11 14.71
N LEU A 54 -17.28 -21.38 13.66
CA LEU A 54 -15.90 -21.08 13.33
C LEU A 54 -15.25 -20.27 14.45
N TYR A 55 -15.88 -19.18 14.90
CA TYR A 55 -15.34 -18.35 15.98
C TYR A 55 -15.10 -19.15 17.26
N SER A 56 -16.10 -19.92 17.71
CA SER A 56 -16.01 -20.71 18.94
C SER A 56 -14.92 -21.78 18.88
N SER A 57 -14.72 -22.40 17.71
CA SER A 57 -13.71 -23.44 17.49
C SER A 57 -12.30 -22.88 17.29
N ALA A 58 -12.20 -21.72 16.63
CA ALA A 58 -10.92 -21.14 16.19
C ALA A 58 -10.28 -20.22 17.22
N LYS A 59 -11.06 -19.57 18.10
CA LYS A 59 -10.58 -18.47 18.96
C LYS A 59 -9.30 -18.80 19.74
N ASN A 60 -9.13 -20.04 20.17
CA ASN A 60 -7.97 -20.47 20.96
C ASN A 60 -6.67 -20.56 20.14
N ASP A 61 -6.76 -20.60 18.81
CA ASP A 61 -5.64 -20.68 17.90
C ASP A 61 -5.31 -19.34 17.23
N ILE A 62 -6.06 -18.28 17.51
CA ILE A 62 -5.77 -16.94 17.02
C ILE A 62 -5.04 -16.16 18.11
N LEU A 63 -3.99 -15.47 17.72
CA LEU A 63 -3.15 -14.66 18.59
C LEU A 63 -3.11 -13.23 18.06
N GLN A 64 -2.93 -12.29 18.96
CA GLN A 64 -2.43 -10.98 18.61
C GLN A 64 -0.90 -11.03 18.57
N VAL A 65 -0.30 -10.43 17.56
CA VAL A 65 1.15 -10.28 17.41
C VAL A 65 1.48 -8.80 17.57
N ARG A 66 2.28 -8.48 18.59
CA ARG A 66 2.70 -7.12 18.92
C ARG A 66 4.20 -6.99 18.70
N VAL A 67 4.63 -5.81 18.26
CA VAL A 67 6.04 -5.42 18.27
C VAL A 67 6.20 -4.27 19.24
N LEU A 68 7.14 -4.43 20.17
CA LEU A 68 7.37 -3.50 21.27
C LEU A 68 8.79 -2.93 21.19
N LEU A 69 8.96 -1.68 21.60
CA LEU A 69 10.28 -1.10 21.87
C LEU A 69 10.92 -1.79 23.07
N LYS A 70 12.19 -2.18 22.98
CA LYS A 70 12.91 -2.81 24.11
C LYS A 70 13.05 -1.90 25.33
N SER A 71 13.23 -0.60 25.11
CA SER A 71 13.53 0.37 26.18
C SER A 71 12.37 0.57 27.17
N GLY A 72 11.12 0.49 26.70
CA GLY A 72 9.94 0.79 27.51
C GLY A 72 8.75 -0.13 27.29
N ARG A 73 8.89 -1.17 26.45
CA ARG A 73 7.83 -2.09 26.03
C ARG A 73 6.60 -1.41 25.40
N THR A 74 6.75 -0.18 24.90
CA THR A 74 5.69 0.54 24.18
C THR A 74 5.40 -0.14 22.86
N GLN A 75 4.12 -0.30 22.53
CA GLN A 75 3.68 -0.89 21.27
C GLN A 75 4.07 0.00 20.09
N SER A 76 4.68 -0.61 19.09
CA SER A 76 5.15 0.02 17.85
C SER A 76 4.42 -0.53 16.61
N SER A 77 4.02 -1.80 16.65
CA SER A 77 3.18 -2.45 15.63
C SER A 77 2.26 -3.46 16.29
N VAL A 78 1.09 -3.70 15.69
CA VAL A 78 0.14 -4.71 16.13
C VAL A 78 -0.59 -5.32 14.95
N GLY A 79 -0.80 -6.63 15.02
CA GLY A 79 -1.57 -7.40 14.07
C GLY A 79 -2.09 -8.68 14.71
N SER A 80 -2.56 -9.58 13.88
CA SER A 80 -3.02 -10.91 14.24
C SER A 80 -2.08 -11.97 13.67
N GLY A 81 -2.16 -13.16 14.24
CA GLY A 81 -1.56 -14.37 13.71
C GLY A 81 -2.37 -15.58 14.16
N PHE A 82 -2.08 -16.75 13.60
CA PHE A 82 -2.80 -17.97 13.96
C PHE A 82 -1.88 -19.19 13.99
N LEU A 83 -2.11 -20.06 14.97
CA LEU A 83 -1.38 -21.30 15.20
C LEU A 83 -1.73 -22.34 14.13
N ILE A 84 -0.72 -23.04 13.63
CA ILE A 84 -0.87 -24.08 12.61
C ILE A 84 -0.74 -25.48 13.20
N GLY A 85 -1.77 -26.29 12.99
CA GLY A 85 -1.86 -27.64 13.51
C GLY A 85 -1.78 -27.68 15.04
N THR A 86 -1.18 -28.74 15.57
CA THR A 86 -0.92 -28.92 17.00
C THR A 86 0.47 -28.44 17.42
N GLY A 87 1.18 -27.78 16.52
CA GLY A 87 2.52 -27.23 16.77
C GLY A 87 2.47 -25.85 17.39
N ASN A 88 3.63 -25.20 17.43
CA ASN A 88 3.83 -23.86 18.01
C ASN A 88 4.21 -22.79 16.96
N LEU A 89 3.93 -23.08 15.70
CA LEU A 89 4.16 -22.18 14.59
C LEU A 89 2.94 -21.29 14.38
N VAL A 90 3.19 -19.99 14.20
CA VAL A 90 2.18 -18.97 13.98
C VAL A 90 2.46 -18.30 12.64
N LEU A 91 1.46 -18.28 11.77
CA LEU A 91 1.48 -17.45 10.56
C LEU A 91 1.00 -16.03 10.88
N THR A 92 1.64 -15.04 10.28
CA THR A 92 1.26 -13.62 10.36
C THR A 92 1.79 -12.88 9.12
N ASN A 93 1.57 -11.57 9.03
CA ASN A 93 2.17 -10.77 7.96
C ASN A 93 3.59 -10.30 8.27
N TYR A 94 4.40 -10.12 7.21
CA TYR A 94 5.73 -9.54 7.35
C TYR A 94 5.66 -8.11 7.89
N HIS A 95 4.73 -7.27 7.41
CA HIS A 95 4.67 -5.88 7.85
C HIS A 95 4.39 -5.73 9.35
N VAL A 96 3.68 -6.69 9.95
CA VAL A 96 3.41 -6.73 11.39
C VAL A 96 4.72 -6.90 12.17
N VAL A 97 5.62 -7.78 11.69
CA VAL A 97 6.87 -8.15 12.37
C VAL A 97 8.12 -7.41 11.87
N SER A 98 7.99 -6.63 10.80
CA SER A 98 9.10 -6.02 10.05
C SER A 98 10.12 -5.26 10.90
N GLN A 99 9.65 -4.52 11.92
CA GLN A 99 10.52 -3.71 12.76
C GLN A 99 11.52 -4.54 13.56
N PHE A 100 11.10 -5.66 14.18
CA PHE A 100 12.04 -6.51 14.91
C PHE A 100 12.76 -7.51 14.00
N ALA A 101 12.26 -7.75 12.78
CA ALA A 101 13.00 -8.47 11.76
C ALA A 101 14.22 -7.67 11.26
N LEU A 102 14.08 -6.36 11.08
CA LEU A 102 15.13 -5.48 10.53
C LEU A 102 16.02 -4.85 11.60
N ASP A 103 15.46 -4.58 12.78
CA ASP A 103 16.11 -3.90 13.91
C ASP A 103 15.90 -4.67 15.23
N PRO A 104 16.38 -5.94 15.33
CA PRO A 104 16.17 -6.80 16.49
C PRO A 104 16.84 -6.29 17.78
N ASP A 105 17.73 -5.31 17.70
CA ASP A 105 18.34 -4.66 18.86
C ASP A 105 17.42 -3.61 19.50
N THR A 106 16.51 -3.02 18.72
CA THR A 106 15.57 -1.97 19.17
C THR A 106 14.20 -2.52 19.52
N TYR A 107 13.75 -3.56 18.81
CA TYR A 107 12.40 -4.10 18.92
C TYR A 107 12.39 -5.57 19.35
N VAL A 108 11.28 -5.99 19.98
CA VAL A 108 10.97 -7.38 20.31
C VAL A 108 9.53 -7.69 19.96
N GLY A 109 9.23 -8.94 19.61
CA GLY A 109 7.86 -9.38 19.38
C GLY A 109 7.25 -10.08 20.60
N GLU A 110 5.95 -9.91 20.78
CA GLU A 110 5.13 -10.52 21.83
C GLU A 110 3.84 -11.09 21.21
N TRP A 111 3.43 -12.28 21.66
CA TRP A 111 2.10 -12.81 21.36
C TRP A 111 1.17 -12.56 22.54
N VAL A 112 -0.12 -12.35 22.27
CA VAL A 112 -1.19 -12.28 23.28
C VAL A 112 -2.37 -13.12 22.82
N ASP A 113 -2.88 -14.02 23.67
CA ASP A 113 -4.06 -14.84 23.35
C ASP A 113 -5.38 -14.21 23.80
N THR A 114 -6.51 -14.84 23.47
CA THR A 114 -7.86 -14.41 23.85
C THR A 114 -8.11 -14.35 25.36
N SER A 115 -7.27 -14.99 26.17
CA SER A 115 -7.34 -14.97 27.64
C SER A 115 -6.39 -13.94 28.27
N GLY A 116 -5.65 -13.18 27.45
CA GLY A 116 -4.67 -12.18 27.91
C GLY A 116 -3.33 -12.76 28.33
N ARG A 117 -3.10 -14.08 28.15
CA ARG A 117 -1.76 -14.66 28.33
C ARG A 117 -0.86 -14.16 27.23
N ARG A 118 0.42 -13.98 27.57
CA ARG A 118 1.41 -13.39 26.68
C ARG A 118 2.75 -14.09 26.77
N GLY A 119 3.56 -13.94 25.74
CA GLY A 119 4.93 -14.46 25.72
C GLY A 119 5.73 -13.93 24.54
N ALA A 120 7.03 -14.25 24.51
CA ALA A 120 7.91 -13.85 23.42
C ALA A 120 7.59 -14.60 22.12
N VAL A 121 7.87 -13.95 20.99
CA VAL A 121 7.86 -14.59 19.66
C VAL A 121 9.29 -14.72 19.14
N GLU A 122 9.58 -15.83 18.48
CA GLU A 122 10.83 -16.03 17.74
C GLU A 122 10.52 -15.99 16.24
N LEU A 123 11.15 -15.08 15.47
CA LEU A 123 10.94 -15.04 14.02
C LEU A 123 11.72 -16.17 13.35
N LEU A 124 11.02 -16.96 12.53
CA LEU A 124 11.60 -18.13 11.87
C LEU A 124 11.88 -17.89 10.39
N ALA A 125 10.95 -17.27 9.69
CA ALA A 125 11.07 -17.01 8.26
C ALA A 125 10.22 -15.82 7.86
N VAL A 126 10.63 -15.15 6.78
CA VAL A 126 9.90 -14.05 6.15
C VAL A 126 9.76 -14.27 4.65
N ASP A 127 8.66 -13.77 4.12
CA ASP A 127 8.40 -13.59 2.70
C ASP A 127 7.92 -12.15 2.52
N VAL A 128 8.84 -11.27 2.11
CA VAL A 128 8.57 -9.84 1.97
C VAL A 128 7.76 -9.56 0.70
N LEU A 129 7.85 -10.46 -0.29
CA LEU A 129 7.16 -10.34 -1.58
C LEU A 129 5.65 -10.56 -1.42
N HIS A 130 5.28 -11.51 -0.57
CA HIS A 130 3.89 -11.87 -0.29
C HIS A 130 3.38 -11.35 1.05
N ASP A 131 4.17 -10.54 1.76
CA ASP A 131 3.83 -9.99 3.07
C ASP A 131 3.50 -11.07 4.13
N LEU A 132 4.33 -12.11 4.24
CA LEU A 132 4.14 -13.20 5.21
C LEU A 132 5.34 -13.39 6.12
N ALA A 133 5.07 -13.88 7.33
CA ALA A 133 6.08 -14.30 8.27
C ALA A 133 5.59 -15.53 9.07
N VAL A 134 6.56 -16.35 9.49
CA VAL A 134 6.33 -17.44 10.45
C VAL A 134 7.08 -17.12 11.71
N VAL A 135 6.37 -17.13 12.84
CA VAL A 135 6.98 -17.00 14.16
C VAL A 135 6.72 -18.26 15.00
N ARG A 136 7.61 -18.52 15.96
CA ARG A 136 7.42 -19.55 16.99
C ARG A 136 6.98 -18.89 18.28
N VAL A 137 6.10 -19.57 19.01
CA VAL A 137 5.63 -19.13 20.33
C VAL A 137 5.76 -20.23 21.37
N SER A 138 5.67 -19.88 22.65
CA SER A 138 5.71 -20.82 23.77
C SER A 138 4.33 -21.41 24.10
N ARG A 139 3.54 -21.79 23.08
CA ARG A 139 2.30 -22.56 23.22
C ARG A 139 1.99 -23.33 21.95
N ASN A 140 1.16 -24.36 22.08
CA ASN A 140 0.70 -25.18 20.97
C ASN A 140 -0.73 -24.81 20.54
N GLY A 141 -1.01 -24.98 19.26
CA GLY A 141 -2.37 -24.91 18.70
C GLY A 141 -3.22 -26.11 19.09
N THR A 142 -4.53 -25.93 19.00
CA THR A 142 -5.53 -26.98 19.20
C THR A 142 -5.67 -27.92 17.99
N GLY A 143 -5.09 -27.51 16.85
CA GLY A 143 -5.22 -28.24 15.58
C GLY A 143 -6.38 -27.78 14.71
N PHE A 144 -6.99 -26.62 15.02
CA PHE A 144 -8.10 -26.09 14.24
C PHE A 144 -7.65 -25.65 12.84
N PHE A 145 -6.71 -24.72 12.75
CA PHE A 145 -6.15 -24.31 11.47
C PHE A 145 -5.12 -25.31 11.00
N LYS A 146 -5.39 -25.93 9.86
CA LYS A 146 -4.45 -26.81 9.18
C LYS A 146 -4.05 -26.18 7.87
N MET A 147 -2.79 -26.35 7.50
CA MET A 147 -2.33 -26.06 6.16
C MET A 147 -2.30 -27.39 5.39
N PRO A 148 -3.32 -27.71 4.57
CA PRO A 148 -3.37 -28.98 3.86
C PRO A 148 -2.31 -28.99 2.75
N ASP A 149 -1.88 -30.18 2.31
CA ASP A 149 -0.97 -30.33 1.16
C ASP A 149 -1.63 -29.86 -0.14
N LYS A 150 -2.94 -30.11 -0.27
CA LYS A 150 -3.77 -29.63 -1.36
C LYS A 150 -4.74 -28.57 -0.85
N LEU A 151 -4.65 -27.36 -1.39
CA LEU A 151 -5.53 -26.27 -1.04
C LEU A 151 -6.92 -26.44 -1.66
N ALA A 152 -7.93 -25.91 -0.96
CA ALA A 152 -9.27 -25.80 -1.51
C ALA A 152 -9.28 -24.90 -2.76
N VAL A 153 -10.04 -25.31 -3.77
CA VAL A 153 -10.28 -24.49 -4.95
C VAL A 153 -11.46 -23.58 -4.66
N LEU A 154 -11.21 -22.26 -4.66
CA LEU A 154 -12.24 -21.27 -4.40
C LEU A 154 -13.01 -20.91 -5.66
N THR A 155 -14.33 -20.77 -5.54
CA THR A 155 -15.20 -20.26 -6.60
C THR A 155 -15.69 -18.85 -6.28
N GLN A 156 -15.74 -17.95 -7.26
CA GLN A 156 -16.25 -16.59 -7.02
C GLN A 156 -17.68 -16.63 -6.43
N GLY A 157 -17.95 -15.76 -5.46
CA GLY A 157 -19.18 -15.75 -4.67
C GLY A 157 -19.14 -16.65 -3.43
N GLN A 158 -18.13 -17.52 -3.28
CA GLN A 158 -17.99 -18.36 -2.11
C GLN A 158 -17.72 -17.53 -0.84
N TYR A 159 -18.44 -17.84 0.23
CA TYR A 159 -18.21 -17.20 1.52
C TYR A 159 -16.86 -17.60 2.12
N LEU A 160 -16.16 -16.58 2.62
CA LEU A 160 -14.98 -16.69 3.44
C LEU A 160 -15.20 -15.96 4.77
N TYR A 161 -14.49 -16.44 5.79
CA TYR A 161 -14.56 -15.93 7.15
C TYR A 161 -13.16 -15.50 7.58
N SER A 162 -12.97 -14.19 7.72
CA SER A 162 -11.72 -13.57 8.13
C SER A 162 -11.73 -13.32 9.62
N LEU A 163 -10.74 -13.85 10.34
CA LEU A 163 -10.63 -13.72 11.80
C LEU A 163 -9.41 -12.90 12.20
N GLY A 164 -9.51 -12.12 13.27
CA GLY A 164 -8.39 -11.33 13.80
C GLY A 164 -8.79 -10.49 15.01
N ASN A 165 -7.88 -9.67 15.51
CA ASN A 165 -8.11 -8.77 16.64
C ASN A 165 -8.06 -7.30 16.17
N PRO A 166 -9.17 -6.73 15.66
CA PRO A 166 -9.21 -5.33 15.23
C PRO A 166 -8.95 -4.36 16.38
N LEU A 167 -8.06 -3.39 16.15
CA LEU A 167 -7.82 -2.23 17.02
C LEU A 167 -7.53 -2.54 18.51
N ASP A 168 -7.12 -3.77 18.84
CA ASP A 168 -6.99 -4.25 20.23
C ASP A 168 -8.32 -4.22 21.03
N LEU A 169 -9.46 -4.19 20.34
CA LEU A 169 -10.80 -4.13 20.93
C LEU A 169 -11.36 -5.51 21.29
N GLY A 170 -10.73 -6.57 20.78
CA GLY A 170 -11.17 -7.95 20.96
C GLY A 170 -11.22 -8.71 19.64
N PHE A 171 -11.20 -10.04 19.73
CA PHE A 171 -11.21 -10.90 18.54
C PHE A 171 -12.55 -10.84 17.82
N ALA A 172 -12.50 -10.58 16.52
CA ALA A 172 -13.63 -10.44 15.61
C ALA A 172 -13.55 -11.46 14.47
N ILE A 173 -14.72 -11.76 13.92
CA ILE A 173 -14.91 -12.53 12.69
C ILE A 173 -15.67 -11.64 11.69
N SER A 174 -15.20 -11.66 10.46
CA SER A 174 -15.74 -10.89 9.35
C SER A 174 -16.10 -11.85 8.21
N GLU A 175 -17.35 -11.85 7.80
CA GLU A 175 -17.87 -12.68 6.71
C GLU A 175 -17.94 -11.87 5.43
N GLY A 176 -17.62 -12.49 4.29
CA GLY A 176 -17.68 -11.84 2.99
C GLY A 176 -17.46 -12.84 1.85
N ALA A 177 -17.59 -12.37 0.62
CA ALA A 177 -17.44 -13.24 -0.55
C ALA A 177 -16.03 -13.15 -1.15
N TYR A 178 -15.51 -14.28 -1.60
CA TYR A 178 -14.38 -14.34 -2.51
C TYR A 178 -14.80 -13.87 -3.91
N ASN A 179 -14.09 -12.88 -4.47
CA ASN A 179 -14.43 -12.28 -5.77
C ASN A 179 -13.37 -12.54 -6.84
N GLY A 180 -12.49 -13.51 -6.61
CA GLY A 180 -11.49 -13.91 -7.59
C GLY A 180 -10.09 -13.41 -7.27
N VAL A 181 -9.20 -13.71 -8.21
CA VAL A 181 -7.80 -13.33 -8.16
C VAL A 181 -7.61 -11.96 -8.80
N ILE A 182 -6.86 -11.09 -8.14
CA ILE A 182 -6.37 -9.85 -8.73
C ILE A 182 -5.08 -10.15 -9.48
N THR A 183 -5.13 -9.96 -10.79
CA THR A 183 -4.01 -10.19 -11.72
C THR A 183 -3.18 -8.93 -12.00
N ARG A 184 -3.65 -7.77 -11.53
CA ARG A 184 -2.99 -6.47 -11.74
C ARG A 184 -1.80 -6.23 -10.82
N SER A 185 -1.82 -6.81 -9.62
CA SER A 185 -0.66 -6.80 -8.73
C SER A 185 0.46 -7.68 -9.28
N PHE A 186 1.71 -7.37 -8.91
CA PHE A 186 2.83 -8.20 -9.34
C PHE A 186 2.74 -9.64 -8.80
N TYR A 187 2.24 -9.78 -7.57
CA TYR A 187 1.97 -11.06 -6.93
C TYR A 187 0.46 -11.23 -6.75
N GLU A 188 0.00 -12.46 -6.89
CA GLU A 188 -1.42 -12.78 -6.75
C GLU A 188 -1.98 -12.39 -5.39
N GLN A 189 -3.19 -11.81 -5.39
CA GLN A 189 -3.99 -11.57 -4.20
C GLN A 189 -5.42 -12.03 -4.44
N LEU A 190 -6.09 -12.46 -3.37
CA LEU A 190 -7.51 -12.79 -3.41
C LEU A 190 -8.34 -11.55 -3.04
N MET A 191 -9.38 -11.27 -3.84
CA MET A 191 -10.34 -10.22 -3.53
C MET A 191 -11.40 -10.75 -2.57
N PHE A 192 -11.62 -10.03 -1.46
CA PHE A 192 -12.58 -10.36 -0.42
C PHE A 192 -13.46 -9.14 -0.10
N THR A 193 -14.78 -9.33 -0.06
CA THR A 193 -15.75 -8.23 0.16
C THR A 193 -16.30 -8.14 1.59
N GLY A 194 -15.57 -8.68 2.57
CA GLY A 194 -15.84 -8.46 4.00
C GLY A 194 -14.89 -7.42 4.61
N PRO A 195 -15.28 -6.74 5.70
CA PRO A 195 -14.43 -5.75 6.35
C PRO A 195 -13.16 -6.39 6.94
N ILE A 196 -11.99 -5.88 6.58
CA ILE A 196 -10.71 -6.20 7.23
C ILE A 196 -10.11 -4.90 7.77
N ASN A 197 -10.10 -4.76 9.08
CA ASN A 197 -9.63 -3.54 9.75
C ASN A 197 -8.20 -3.67 10.28
N ALA A 198 -7.59 -2.53 10.62
CA ALA A 198 -6.31 -2.50 11.30
C ALA A 198 -6.33 -3.39 12.56
N GLY A 199 -5.28 -4.21 12.74
CA GLY A 199 -5.19 -5.24 13.78
C GLY A 199 -5.58 -6.64 13.31
N MET A 200 -6.42 -6.79 12.27
CA MET A 200 -6.76 -8.10 11.69
C MET A 200 -5.68 -8.63 10.73
N SER A 201 -4.78 -7.77 10.24
CA SER A 201 -3.65 -8.14 9.38
C SER A 201 -2.85 -9.29 9.98
N GLY A 202 -2.62 -10.34 9.19
CA GLY A 202 -1.91 -11.55 9.58
C GLY A 202 -2.81 -12.64 10.15
N GLY A 203 -4.07 -12.34 10.45
CA GLY A 203 -5.07 -13.34 10.80
C GLY A 203 -5.53 -14.19 9.61
N PRO A 204 -6.19 -15.32 9.83
CA PRO A 204 -6.61 -16.23 8.77
C PRO A 204 -7.91 -15.77 8.11
N SER A 205 -8.06 -16.10 6.83
CA SER A 205 -9.36 -16.23 6.16
C SER A 205 -9.59 -17.69 5.83
N VAL A 206 -10.75 -18.21 6.22
CA VAL A 206 -11.11 -19.62 6.05
C VAL A 206 -12.41 -19.81 5.29
N THR A 207 -12.58 -20.97 4.69
CA THR A 207 -13.88 -21.44 4.19
C THR A 207 -14.82 -21.77 5.36
N GLU A 208 -16.09 -22.07 5.07
CA GLU A 208 -17.06 -22.56 6.06
C GLU A 208 -16.58 -23.85 6.77
N SER A 209 -15.80 -24.70 6.08
CA SER A 209 -15.20 -25.91 6.65
C SER A 209 -14.01 -25.64 7.57
N GLY A 210 -13.51 -24.40 7.64
CA GLY A 210 -12.32 -24.03 8.42
C GLY A 210 -11.00 -24.19 7.66
N ASP A 211 -11.03 -24.48 6.35
CA ASP A 211 -9.82 -24.58 5.53
C ASP A 211 -9.25 -23.19 5.25
N VAL A 212 -7.94 -23.02 5.44
CA VAL A 212 -7.28 -21.73 5.22
C VAL A 212 -7.26 -21.39 3.73
N ALA A 213 -7.98 -20.32 3.36
CA ALA A 213 -8.03 -19.75 2.03
C ALA A 213 -6.92 -18.69 1.82
N GLY A 214 -6.62 -17.92 2.87
CA GLY A 214 -5.60 -16.89 2.81
C GLY A 214 -5.29 -16.23 4.15
N VAL A 215 -4.46 -15.18 4.10
CA VAL A 215 -4.05 -14.37 5.26
C VAL A 215 -4.49 -12.93 5.03
N ASN A 216 -5.16 -12.35 6.03
CA ASN A 216 -5.73 -11.00 6.00
C ASN A 216 -4.65 -9.93 5.79
N VAL A 217 -4.91 -8.93 4.94
CA VAL A 217 -4.06 -7.73 4.81
C VAL A 217 -4.93 -6.47 4.88
N SER A 218 -4.77 -5.67 5.93
CA SER A 218 -5.60 -4.49 6.21
C SER A 218 -5.06 -3.18 5.59
N LYS A 219 -3.91 -3.21 4.91
CA LYS A 219 -3.15 -2.00 4.55
C LYS A 219 -3.22 -1.57 3.08
N ARG A 220 -4.00 -2.25 2.24
CA ARG A 220 -4.28 -1.79 0.88
C ARG A 220 -5.51 -0.90 0.89
N LEU A 221 -5.31 0.39 0.61
CA LEU A 221 -6.33 1.45 0.64
C LEU A 221 -6.99 1.64 -0.73
N ASP A 222 -7.14 0.57 -1.52
CA ASP A 222 -7.58 0.66 -2.92
C ASP A 222 -9.10 0.94 -3.06
N GLY A 223 -9.79 1.21 -1.95
CA GLY A 223 -11.19 1.61 -1.88
C GLY A 223 -11.83 1.26 -0.54
N GLU A 224 -12.99 1.84 -0.25
CA GLU A 224 -13.85 1.37 0.83
C GLU A 224 -14.42 -0.01 0.48
N LEU A 225 -14.49 -0.94 1.45
CA LEU A 225 -15.14 -2.27 1.32
C LEU A 225 -14.49 -3.28 0.36
N VAL A 226 -13.28 -3.04 -0.14
CA VAL A 226 -12.48 -4.04 -0.86
C VAL A 226 -11.28 -4.43 -0.01
N SER A 227 -11.28 -5.68 0.44
CA SER A 227 -10.21 -6.27 1.25
C SER A 227 -9.40 -7.27 0.43
N PHE A 228 -8.14 -7.45 0.81
CA PHE A 228 -7.20 -8.31 0.10
C PHE A 228 -6.65 -9.38 1.02
N LEU A 229 -6.50 -10.59 0.47
CA LEU A 229 -5.88 -11.72 1.18
C LEU A 229 -4.64 -12.18 0.43
N VAL A 230 -3.61 -12.54 1.17
CA VAL A 230 -2.49 -13.32 0.64
C VAL A 230 -2.97 -14.76 0.46
N PRO A 231 -2.91 -15.34 -0.76
CA PRO A 231 -3.32 -16.73 -0.98
C PRO A 231 -2.60 -17.73 -0.08
N ALA A 232 -3.32 -18.74 0.43
CA ALA A 232 -2.77 -19.75 1.34
C ALA A 232 -1.56 -20.52 0.77
N ARG A 233 -1.40 -20.60 -0.56
CA ARG A 233 -0.24 -21.27 -1.18
C ARG A 233 1.09 -20.62 -0.82
N TYR A 234 1.15 -19.29 -0.71
CA TYR A 234 2.40 -18.62 -0.35
C TYR A 234 2.74 -18.87 1.12
N ALA A 235 1.72 -18.98 1.97
CA ALA A 235 1.89 -19.40 3.35
C ALA A 235 2.33 -20.87 3.45
N GLN A 236 1.78 -21.76 2.62
CA GLN A 236 2.22 -23.15 2.52
C GLN A 236 3.69 -23.26 2.10
N ASP A 237 4.11 -22.52 1.08
CA ASP A 237 5.50 -22.51 0.60
C ASP A 237 6.47 -21.96 1.66
N LEU A 238 6.08 -20.91 2.38
CA LEU A 238 6.85 -20.39 3.50
C LEU A 238 6.96 -21.41 4.65
N LEU A 239 5.89 -22.13 4.99
CA LEU A 239 5.92 -23.20 5.99
C LEU A 239 6.80 -24.38 5.56
N LYS A 240 6.79 -24.77 4.29
CA LYS A 240 7.71 -25.79 3.74
C LYS A 240 9.17 -25.35 3.89
N ARG A 241 9.50 -24.08 3.63
CA ARG A 241 10.84 -23.54 3.88
C ARG A 241 11.24 -23.64 5.35
N VAL A 242 10.31 -23.34 6.27
CA VAL A 242 10.53 -23.48 7.72
C VAL A 242 10.73 -24.94 8.13
N ALA A 243 10.05 -25.90 7.49
CA ALA A 243 10.23 -27.32 7.79
C ALA A 243 11.61 -27.86 7.33
N LEU A 244 12.14 -27.32 6.23
CA LEU A 244 13.43 -27.72 5.67
C LEU A 244 14.63 -26.99 6.30
N GLN A 245 14.40 -25.88 7.01
CA GLN A 245 15.49 -25.12 7.62
C GLN A 245 15.99 -25.81 8.90
N ALA A 246 17.31 -25.88 9.07
CA ALA A 246 17.91 -26.41 10.29
C ALA A 246 17.74 -25.44 11.48
N LYS A 247 17.94 -24.14 11.24
CA LYS A 247 17.84 -23.06 12.24
C LYS A 247 17.36 -21.76 11.58
N PRO A 248 16.65 -20.90 12.32
CA PRO A 248 16.25 -19.60 11.80
C PRO A 248 17.47 -18.69 11.57
N PRO A 249 17.42 -17.78 10.58
CA PRO A 249 18.45 -16.78 10.35
C PRO A 249 18.65 -15.89 11.59
N LYS A 250 19.91 -15.56 11.92
CA LYS A 250 20.21 -14.59 12.98
C LYS A 250 19.93 -13.15 12.54
N ASP A 251 20.15 -12.86 11.26
CA ASP A 251 19.84 -11.58 10.63
C ASP A 251 18.95 -11.83 9.41
N PHE A 252 17.81 -11.17 9.37
CA PHE A 252 16.86 -11.28 8.26
C PHE A 252 17.17 -10.30 7.13
N LYS A 253 18.01 -9.27 7.33
CA LYS A 253 18.35 -8.29 6.27
C LYS A 253 18.92 -8.94 5.00
N PRO A 254 19.83 -9.93 5.06
CA PRO A 254 20.29 -10.65 3.87
C PRO A 254 19.16 -11.43 3.16
N VAL A 255 18.28 -12.09 3.93
CA VAL A 255 17.14 -12.85 3.39
C VAL A 255 16.16 -11.91 2.67
N VAL A 256 15.88 -10.75 3.26
CA VAL A 256 15.08 -9.70 2.62
C VAL A 256 15.77 -9.20 1.35
N THR A 257 17.08 -8.93 1.40
CA THR A 257 17.85 -8.43 0.26
C THR A 257 17.79 -9.40 -0.93
N GLU A 258 17.96 -10.70 -0.69
CA GLU A 258 17.88 -11.73 -1.72
C GLU A 258 16.51 -11.74 -2.42
N GLN A 259 15.43 -11.69 -1.65
CA GLN A 259 14.06 -11.66 -2.18
C GLN A 259 13.82 -10.41 -3.04
N LEU A 260 14.32 -9.24 -2.60
CA LEU A 260 14.18 -8.00 -3.35
C LEU A 260 15.00 -8.01 -4.65
N LEU A 261 16.22 -8.53 -4.61
CA LEU A 261 17.07 -8.70 -5.80
C LEU A 261 16.45 -9.66 -6.81
N ALA A 262 15.85 -10.76 -6.34
CA ALA A 262 15.13 -11.70 -7.18
C ALA A 262 13.89 -11.04 -7.82
N HIS A 263 13.09 -10.31 -7.03
CA HIS A 263 11.92 -9.59 -7.53
C HIS A 263 12.29 -8.56 -8.59
N GLN A 264 13.28 -7.70 -8.32
CA GLN A 264 13.63 -6.63 -9.26
C GLN A 264 14.17 -7.19 -10.58
N ASN A 265 14.85 -8.34 -10.58
CA ASN A 265 15.27 -9.01 -11.80
C ASN A 265 14.06 -9.40 -12.65
N VAL A 266 13.08 -10.08 -12.06
CA VAL A 266 11.85 -10.47 -12.77
C VAL A 266 11.07 -9.25 -13.23
N MET A 267 10.95 -8.22 -12.40
CA MET A 267 10.28 -6.97 -12.72
C MET A 267 10.92 -6.27 -13.92
N VAL A 268 12.25 -6.09 -13.90
CA VAL A 268 12.99 -5.39 -14.94
C VAL A 268 13.02 -6.22 -16.23
N GLU A 269 13.21 -7.53 -16.17
CA GLU A 269 13.13 -8.38 -17.36
C GLU A 269 11.73 -8.37 -17.98
N ARG A 270 10.68 -8.42 -17.16
CA ARG A 270 9.31 -8.31 -17.67
C ARG A 270 9.04 -6.92 -18.25
N LEU A 271 9.63 -5.86 -17.70
CA LEU A 271 9.52 -4.50 -18.22
C LEU A 271 10.21 -4.37 -19.59
N LEU A 272 11.43 -4.90 -19.68
CA LEU A 272 12.34 -4.70 -20.82
C LEU A 272 12.25 -5.81 -21.87
N GLY A 273 11.54 -6.91 -21.58
CA GLY A 273 11.38 -8.06 -22.47
C GLY A 273 10.51 -7.76 -23.70
N THR A 274 9.78 -6.65 -23.69
CA THR A 274 9.10 -6.09 -24.87
C THR A 274 9.48 -4.61 -25.01
N PRO A 275 9.57 -4.06 -26.22
CA PRO A 275 9.74 -2.62 -26.41
C PRO A 275 8.71 -1.81 -25.60
N LEU A 276 9.13 -0.68 -25.03
CA LEU A 276 8.21 0.26 -24.39
C LEU A 276 7.22 0.80 -25.43
N THR A 277 5.96 0.97 -25.03
CA THR A 277 4.97 1.57 -25.92
C THR A 277 5.22 3.07 -25.99
N LEU A 278 5.08 3.67 -27.17
CA LEU A 278 5.33 5.10 -27.33
C LEU A 278 4.01 5.86 -27.39
N LYS A 279 3.93 6.99 -26.69
CA LYS A 279 2.81 7.94 -26.79
C LYS A 279 3.29 9.26 -27.36
N ALA A 280 2.44 9.88 -28.18
CA ALA A 280 2.70 11.21 -28.70
C ALA A 280 2.48 12.26 -27.61
N MET A 281 3.41 13.20 -27.47
CA MET A 281 3.28 14.42 -26.68
C MET A 281 3.78 15.59 -27.53
N GLY A 282 2.84 16.23 -28.23
CA GLY A 282 3.17 17.23 -29.26
C GLY A 282 4.03 16.62 -30.38
N PRO A 283 5.17 17.25 -30.75
CA PRO A 283 6.09 16.70 -31.76
C PRO A 283 6.98 15.58 -31.21
N TYR A 284 6.83 15.19 -29.95
CA TYR A 284 7.65 14.16 -29.33
C TYR A 284 6.90 12.83 -29.18
N GLN A 285 7.66 11.76 -29.05
CA GLN A 285 7.22 10.44 -28.64
C GLN A 285 7.91 10.09 -27.33
N VAL A 286 7.12 9.66 -26.35
CA VAL A 286 7.61 9.33 -25.01
C VAL A 286 7.35 7.86 -24.68
N PRO A 287 8.30 7.18 -24.04
CA PRO A 287 8.10 5.82 -23.58
C PRO A 287 7.13 5.78 -22.42
N VAL A 288 5.99 5.15 -22.66
CA VAL A 288 5.06 4.72 -21.62
C VAL A 288 5.05 3.20 -21.59
N ARG A 289 4.44 2.63 -20.56
CA ARG A 289 4.09 1.21 -20.60
C ARG A 289 2.73 0.99 -19.98
N GLU A 290 1.70 1.15 -20.80
CA GLU A 290 0.36 0.77 -20.38
C GLU A 290 0.26 -0.75 -20.35
N SER A 291 0.11 -1.27 -19.16
CA SER A 291 -0.14 -2.68 -18.88
C SER A 291 -1.02 -2.76 -17.65
N ASP A 292 -1.55 -3.95 -17.35
CA ASP A 292 -2.31 -4.17 -16.12
C ASP A 292 -1.53 -3.79 -14.84
N GLN A 293 -0.19 -3.71 -14.91
CA GLN A 293 0.68 -3.47 -13.76
C GLN A 293 1.19 -2.02 -13.65
N MET A 294 0.97 -1.18 -14.67
CA MET A 294 1.48 0.20 -14.76
C MET A 294 0.42 1.10 -15.38
N ARG A 295 -0.05 2.09 -14.61
CA ARG A 295 -1.14 2.98 -15.02
C ARG A 295 -0.65 4.38 -15.27
N CYS A 296 -1.16 4.96 -16.35
CA CYS A 296 -0.84 6.31 -16.78
C CYS A 296 -2.02 7.25 -16.61
N TRP A 297 -1.75 8.48 -16.17
CA TRP A 297 -2.71 9.56 -15.98
C TRP A 297 -2.22 10.81 -16.70
N GLY A 298 -3.08 11.41 -17.51
CA GLY A 298 -2.80 12.66 -18.22
C GLY A 298 -3.49 13.84 -17.55
N ARG A 299 -2.81 14.99 -17.49
CA ARG A 299 -3.41 16.27 -17.12
C ARG A 299 -2.82 17.36 -18.01
N SER A 300 -3.61 18.39 -18.31
CA SER A 300 -3.11 19.57 -19.01
C SER A 300 -3.62 20.82 -18.30
N ASN A 301 -2.81 21.87 -18.30
CA ASN A 301 -3.15 23.14 -17.66
C ASN A 301 -3.82 24.14 -18.63
N VAL A 302 -4.48 23.66 -19.70
CA VAL A 302 -5.11 24.50 -20.73
C VAL A 302 -5.98 25.59 -20.10
N LYS A 303 -5.47 26.82 -20.14
CA LYS A 303 -6.19 28.04 -19.77
C LYS A 303 -6.01 29.05 -20.90
N PRO A 304 -7.10 29.70 -21.38
CA PRO A 304 -7.06 30.60 -22.55
C PRO A 304 -5.98 31.69 -22.46
N ASP A 305 -5.72 32.22 -21.26
CA ASP A 305 -4.87 33.42 -21.07
C ASP A 305 -3.46 33.11 -20.51
N THR A 306 -2.98 31.87 -20.62
CA THR A 306 -1.64 31.50 -20.15
C THR A 306 -0.58 31.64 -21.25
N PRO A 307 0.61 32.23 -20.96
CA PRO A 307 1.63 32.49 -21.98
C PRO A 307 2.44 31.24 -22.38
N PHE A 308 2.12 30.09 -21.78
CA PHE A 308 2.67 28.76 -22.08
C PHE A 308 1.64 27.68 -21.73
N MET A 309 1.80 26.50 -22.33
CA MET A 309 1.02 25.30 -22.00
C MET A 309 1.94 24.21 -21.48
N VAL A 310 1.40 23.40 -20.56
CA VAL A 310 2.07 22.24 -19.96
C VAL A 310 1.14 21.04 -20.02
N ASP A 311 1.57 20.01 -20.74
CA ASP A 311 0.93 18.70 -20.75
C ASP A 311 1.74 17.73 -19.89
N ASN A 312 1.09 17.07 -18.96
CA ASN A 312 1.70 16.11 -18.05
C ASN A 312 1.14 14.70 -18.29
N THR A 313 2.03 13.72 -18.34
CA THR A 313 1.69 12.30 -18.32
C THR A 313 2.49 11.64 -17.20
N SER A 314 1.82 10.97 -16.26
CA SER A 314 2.46 10.26 -15.17
C SER A 314 2.01 8.80 -15.18
N CYS A 315 2.97 7.88 -15.27
CA CYS A 315 2.78 6.45 -15.22
C CYS A 315 3.45 5.88 -13.97
N ALA A 316 2.77 5.04 -13.20
CA ALA A 316 3.35 4.37 -12.05
C ALA A 316 2.84 2.94 -11.91
N MET A 317 3.69 2.06 -11.37
CA MET A 317 3.28 0.72 -10.98
C MET A 317 2.24 0.79 -9.86
N GLU A 318 1.22 -0.07 -9.90
CA GLU A 318 0.15 -0.07 -8.88
C GLU A 318 0.61 -0.61 -7.51
N SER A 319 1.69 -1.39 -7.47
CA SER A 319 2.15 -2.04 -6.25
C SER A 319 3.61 -1.75 -5.96
N ALA A 320 3.91 -1.45 -4.70
CA ALA A 320 5.26 -1.44 -4.14
C ALA A 320 5.38 -2.52 -3.05
N ILE A 321 6.60 -3.01 -2.85
CA ILE A 321 6.94 -3.94 -1.78
C ILE A 321 7.19 -3.16 -0.49
N PHE A 322 6.50 -3.54 0.57
CA PHE A 322 6.69 -2.98 1.91
C PHE A 322 7.98 -3.52 2.55
N ILE A 323 8.85 -2.64 3.03
CA ILE A 323 10.04 -3.02 3.82
C ILE A 323 9.85 -2.62 5.28
N SER A 324 9.47 -1.36 5.51
CA SER A 324 9.18 -0.78 6.83
C SER A 324 8.20 0.38 6.66
N SER A 325 7.72 0.97 7.76
CA SER A 325 6.76 2.09 7.73
C SER A 325 7.20 3.27 6.85
N ASN A 326 8.52 3.47 6.73
CA ASN A 326 9.12 4.61 6.03
C ASN A 326 9.86 4.18 4.75
N LEU A 327 9.76 2.90 4.34
CA LEU A 327 10.47 2.38 3.19
C LEU A 327 9.62 1.39 2.40
N GLN A 328 9.37 1.72 1.15
CA GLN A 328 8.78 0.86 0.12
C GLN A 328 9.69 0.84 -1.10
N THR A 329 9.69 -0.27 -1.83
CA THR A 329 10.61 -0.49 -2.94
C THR A 329 10.00 -1.40 -4.02
N GLY A 330 10.75 -1.73 -5.08
CA GLY A 330 10.27 -2.62 -6.14
C GLY A 330 9.19 -1.97 -7.01
N GLN A 331 9.35 -0.69 -7.32
CA GLN A 331 8.42 0.06 -8.16
C GLN A 331 9.15 0.90 -9.19
N ILE A 332 8.49 1.10 -10.32
CA ILE A 332 8.94 1.95 -11.41
C ILE A 332 7.88 3.02 -11.66
N ALA A 333 8.32 4.26 -11.80
CA ALA A 333 7.48 5.38 -12.15
C ALA A 333 8.13 6.19 -13.28
N ILE A 334 7.30 6.71 -14.16
CA ILE A 334 7.69 7.48 -15.32
C ILE A 334 6.83 8.74 -15.36
N ARG A 335 7.43 9.91 -15.51
CA ARG A 335 6.72 11.18 -15.72
C ARG A 335 7.25 11.87 -16.96
N HIS A 336 6.35 12.49 -17.71
CA HIS A 336 6.65 13.35 -18.83
C HIS A 336 5.92 14.67 -18.67
N GLU A 337 6.63 15.75 -18.92
CA GLU A 337 6.12 17.11 -18.95
C GLU A 337 6.51 17.75 -20.28
N PHE A 338 5.52 18.17 -21.07
CA PHE A 338 5.73 18.86 -22.33
C PHE A 338 5.33 20.32 -22.19
N LEU A 339 6.33 21.19 -22.19
CA LEU A 339 6.17 22.64 -22.13
C LEU A 339 6.26 23.23 -23.54
N ARG A 340 5.34 24.14 -23.85
CA ARG A 340 5.39 24.94 -25.09
C ARG A 340 4.98 26.38 -24.84
N SER A 341 5.66 27.30 -25.50
CA SER A 341 5.27 28.71 -25.51
C SER A 341 4.00 28.93 -26.33
N THR A 342 3.13 29.81 -25.87
CA THR A 342 2.04 30.39 -26.69
C THR A 342 2.37 31.84 -27.07
N THR A 343 2.91 32.62 -26.13
CA THR A 343 3.28 34.02 -26.32
C THR A 343 4.64 34.41 -25.74
N LEU A 344 5.32 33.53 -24.99
CA LEU A 344 6.66 33.78 -24.46
C LEU A 344 7.70 33.80 -25.59
N GLY A 345 8.60 34.78 -25.55
CA GLY A 345 9.82 34.76 -26.35
C GLY A 345 10.85 33.75 -25.82
N PRO A 346 11.88 33.41 -26.63
CA PRO A 346 12.84 32.33 -26.33
C PRO A 346 13.52 32.44 -24.95
N VAL A 347 13.97 33.62 -24.54
CA VAL A 347 14.68 33.81 -23.26
C VAL A 347 13.77 33.55 -22.07
N ARG A 348 12.54 34.10 -22.10
CA ARG A 348 11.55 33.90 -21.03
C ARG A 348 11.10 32.44 -20.96
N PHE A 349 10.99 31.77 -22.12
CA PHE A 349 10.69 30.35 -22.18
C PHE A 349 11.84 29.50 -21.64
N ALA A 350 13.09 29.83 -21.96
CA ALA A 350 14.26 29.11 -21.46
C ALA A 350 14.38 29.19 -19.93
N GLU A 351 14.08 30.35 -19.33
CA GLU A 351 14.02 30.51 -17.88
C GLU A 351 12.92 29.63 -17.27
N LEU A 352 11.71 29.65 -17.86
CA LEU A 352 10.60 28.79 -17.42
C LEU A 352 10.96 27.30 -17.48
N ALA A 353 11.50 26.83 -18.61
CA ALA A 353 11.89 25.44 -18.78
C ALA A 353 13.02 25.03 -17.82
N SER A 354 13.99 25.90 -17.59
CA SER A 354 15.10 25.66 -16.65
C SER A 354 14.60 25.58 -15.20
N ALA A 355 13.67 26.46 -14.81
CA ALA A 355 13.05 26.44 -13.49
C ALA A 355 12.23 25.17 -13.25
N ALA A 356 11.48 24.71 -14.26
CA ALA A 356 10.73 23.45 -14.19
C ALA A 356 11.66 22.25 -13.93
N PHE A 357 12.81 22.20 -14.62
CA PHE A 357 13.78 21.11 -14.49
C PHE A 357 14.51 21.08 -13.13
N LYS A 358 14.68 22.24 -12.48
CA LYS A 358 15.39 22.37 -11.20
C LYS A 358 14.59 21.89 -9.98
N ASN A 359 13.26 21.83 -10.07
CA ASN A 359 12.36 21.61 -8.93
C ASN A 359 12.19 20.14 -8.52
N GLU A 360 13.14 19.27 -8.88
CA GLU A 360 13.01 17.83 -8.75
C GLU A 360 13.77 17.31 -7.52
N ASP A 361 13.08 16.54 -6.67
CA ASP A 361 13.66 15.95 -5.46
C ASP A 361 14.34 14.60 -5.79
N PHE A 362 15.56 14.46 -5.27
CA PHE A 362 16.42 13.27 -5.38
C PHE A 362 16.72 12.66 -4.01
N GLY A 363 16.00 13.07 -2.97
CA GLY A 363 16.27 12.69 -1.59
C GLY A 363 17.42 13.49 -0.99
N ASN A 364 17.79 13.14 0.25
CA ASN A 364 18.74 13.92 1.03
C ASN A 364 19.79 13.04 1.74
N TYR A 365 20.87 13.67 2.20
CA TYR A 365 22.00 13.01 2.87
C TYR A 365 21.70 12.53 4.29
N LYS A 366 20.60 13.00 4.89
CA LYS A 366 20.18 12.68 6.27
C LYS A 366 19.25 11.47 6.34
N ASP A 367 18.97 10.83 5.20
CA ASP A 367 18.13 9.64 5.13
C ASP A 367 18.80 8.46 5.85
N ALA A 368 18.07 7.86 6.79
CA ALA A 368 18.52 6.73 7.59
C ALA A 368 18.50 5.38 6.83
N GLN A 369 17.77 5.30 5.72
CA GLN A 369 17.58 4.09 4.91
C GLN A 369 18.46 4.11 3.66
N LEU A 370 18.65 5.27 3.06
CA LEU A 370 19.37 5.45 1.79
C LEU A 370 20.55 6.41 1.93
N THR A 371 21.55 6.28 1.07
CA THR A 371 22.62 7.27 0.98
C THR A 371 22.11 8.60 0.42
N GLY A 372 22.95 9.64 0.53
CA GLY A 372 22.76 10.84 -0.28
C GLY A 372 22.83 10.51 -1.78
N PRO A 373 22.16 11.30 -2.63
CA PRO A 373 22.17 11.08 -4.07
C PRO A 373 23.56 11.36 -4.65
N SER A 374 24.06 10.44 -5.47
CA SER A 374 25.22 10.65 -6.32
C SER A 374 24.72 10.91 -7.74
N CYS A 375 24.89 12.14 -8.22
CA CYS A 375 24.31 12.60 -9.49
C CYS A 375 25.39 12.87 -10.53
N THR A 376 25.14 12.45 -11.76
CA THR A 376 25.95 12.80 -12.94
C THR A 376 25.06 13.49 -13.97
N GLU A 377 25.55 14.61 -14.50
CA GLU A 377 24.89 15.37 -15.56
C GLU A 377 25.68 15.27 -16.86
N GLN A 378 24.98 15.01 -17.97
CA GLN A 378 25.56 14.95 -19.31
C GLN A 378 24.60 15.49 -20.37
N PHE A 379 25.14 16.06 -21.44
CA PHE A 379 24.40 16.26 -22.68
C PHE A 379 24.60 15.03 -23.56
N VAL A 380 23.50 14.34 -23.86
CA VAL A 380 23.49 13.13 -24.67
C VAL A 380 22.70 13.38 -25.95
N LYS A 381 23.01 12.64 -27.00
CA LYS A 381 22.23 12.67 -28.25
C LYS A 381 21.76 11.26 -28.53
N ASN A 382 20.46 11.04 -28.49
CA ASN A 382 19.88 9.78 -28.95
C ASN A 382 19.66 9.84 -30.47
N LYS A 383 18.99 8.84 -31.04
CA LYS A 383 18.79 8.75 -32.50
C LYS A 383 18.05 9.93 -33.13
N THR A 384 17.28 10.70 -32.34
CA THR A 384 16.32 11.67 -32.88
C THR A 384 16.46 13.09 -32.30
N MET A 385 17.02 13.26 -31.10
CA MET A 385 17.19 14.58 -30.50
C MET A 385 18.34 14.65 -29.48
N PRO A 386 18.95 15.84 -29.28
CA PRO A 386 19.81 16.12 -28.13
C PRO A 386 18.97 16.30 -26.85
N LEU A 387 19.51 15.78 -25.74
CA LEU A 387 18.92 15.80 -24.41
C LEU A 387 19.98 16.22 -23.38
N ARG A 388 19.59 17.04 -22.40
CA ARG A 388 20.30 17.13 -21.13
C ARG A 388 19.80 16.00 -20.23
N ALA A 389 20.68 15.17 -19.68
CA ALA A 389 20.34 14.06 -18.81
C ALA A 389 21.03 14.20 -17.45
N VAL A 390 20.28 14.01 -16.37
CA VAL A 390 20.77 13.96 -14.99
C VAL A 390 20.40 12.62 -14.40
N LEU A 391 21.39 11.79 -14.07
CA LEU A 391 21.19 10.49 -13.43
C LEU A 391 21.67 10.56 -11.99
N CYS A 392 20.76 10.37 -11.04
CA CYS A 392 21.06 10.28 -9.62
C CYS A 392 20.83 8.85 -9.11
N VAL A 393 21.78 8.34 -8.33
CA VAL A 393 21.74 7.00 -7.74
C VAL A 393 21.89 7.09 -6.24
N ARG A 394 21.10 6.30 -5.50
CA ARG A 394 21.17 6.18 -4.04
C ARG A 394 21.26 4.71 -3.67
N ALA A 395 22.17 4.35 -2.78
CA ALA A 395 22.31 2.98 -2.30
C ALA A 395 21.47 2.76 -1.02
N TYR A 396 20.91 1.58 -0.87
CA TYR A 396 20.25 1.17 0.38
C TYR A 396 21.32 0.85 1.43
N ARG A 397 21.22 1.46 2.62
CA ARG A 397 22.21 1.28 3.69
C ARG A 397 22.15 -0.11 4.32
N LYS A 398 20.96 -0.71 4.40
CA LYS A 398 20.71 -2.00 5.06
C LYS A 398 20.59 -3.19 4.09
N PHE A 399 20.50 -2.93 2.78
CA PHE A 399 20.25 -3.95 1.76
C PHE A 399 21.24 -3.80 0.61
N ALA A 400 22.37 -4.49 0.71
CA ALA A 400 23.48 -4.35 -0.22
C ALA A 400 23.08 -4.75 -1.66
N GLY A 401 23.58 -4.01 -2.65
CA GLY A 401 23.29 -4.26 -4.07
C GLY A 401 21.96 -3.71 -4.57
N LEU A 402 21.13 -3.13 -3.70
CA LEU A 402 19.92 -2.41 -4.09
C LEU A 402 20.15 -0.91 -4.15
N TYR A 403 19.53 -0.29 -5.15
CA TYR A 403 19.66 1.13 -5.44
C TYR A 403 18.34 1.74 -5.88
N ASP A 404 18.15 3.02 -5.58
CA ASP A 404 17.15 3.87 -6.21
C ASP A 404 17.83 4.70 -7.30
N PHE A 405 17.28 4.62 -8.51
CA PHE A 405 17.69 5.41 -9.67
C PHE A 405 16.63 6.46 -9.96
N ALA A 406 17.07 7.70 -10.20
CA ALA A 406 16.25 8.78 -10.71
C ALA A 406 16.97 9.39 -11.92
N LEU A 407 16.42 9.18 -13.11
CA LEU A 407 16.89 9.76 -14.36
C LEU A 407 15.96 10.90 -14.75
N LEU A 408 16.51 12.09 -14.98
CA LEU A 408 15.81 13.21 -15.58
C LEU A 408 16.41 13.54 -16.92
N THR A 409 15.56 13.88 -17.88
CA THR A 409 15.96 14.32 -19.21
C THR A 409 15.20 15.56 -19.61
N ALA A 410 15.84 16.50 -20.30
CA ALA A 410 15.20 17.64 -20.95
C ALA A 410 15.67 17.76 -22.40
N SER A 411 14.75 17.94 -23.34
CA SER A 411 15.09 18.19 -24.74
C SER A 411 15.71 19.58 -24.93
N THR A 412 16.73 19.66 -25.78
CA THR A 412 17.50 20.90 -26.03
C THR A 412 17.50 21.28 -27.51
N ASP A 413 16.43 20.93 -28.20
CA ASP A 413 16.31 20.90 -29.66
C ASP A 413 15.32 21.93 -30.22
N ASN A 414 14.73 22.76 -29.35
CA ASN A 414 13.82 23.84 -29.71
C ASN A 414 13.87 24.98 -28.68
N ALA A 415 13.73 26.23 -29.14
CA ALA A 415 13.81 27.42 -28.29
C ALA A 415 12.47 27.80 -27.60
N LEU A 416 11.36 27.18 -28.01
CA LEU A 416 9.99 27.50 -27.57
C LEU A 416 9.21 26.24 -27.12
N MET A 417 9.86 25.09 -27.11
CA MET A 417 9.31 23.81 -26.68
C MET A 417 10.37 23.03 -25.89
N SER A 418 9.95 22.31 -24.85
CA SER A 418 10.82 21.43 -24.08
C SER A 418 10.05 20.21 -23.63
N LEU A 419 10.58 19.02 -23.94
CA LEU A 419 10.12 17.78 -23.34
C LEU A 419 11.02 17.46 -22.15
N GLN A 420 10.43 17.40 -20.96
CA GLN A 420 11.10 16.95 -19.75
C GLN A 420 10.54 15.59 -19.35
N SER A 421 11.40 14.66 -18.96
CA SER A 421 10.98 13.31 -18.56
C SER A 421 11.76 12.86 -17.34
N ARG A 422 11.12 12.06 -16.48
CA ARG A 422 11.69 11.46 -15.29
C ARG A 422 11.37 9.97 -15.25
N LEU A 423 12.38 9.15 -14.98
CA LEU A 423 12.25 7.72 -14.68
C LEU A 423 12.77 7.50 -13.26
N ASP A 424 11.92 6.97 -12.39
CA ASP A 424 12.30 6.47 -11.07
C ASP A 424 12.24 4.94 -11.07
N ALA A 425 13.33 4.28 -10.73
CA ALA A 425 13.38 2.83 -10.50
C ALA A 425 13.89 2.56 -9.09
N ARG A 426 13.02 2.01 -8.22
CA ARG A 426 13.32 1.83 -6.80
C ARG A 426 13.64 0.39 -6.44
N GLY A 427 14.73 0.20 -5.69
CA GLY A 427 15.23 -1.11 -5.27
C GLY A 427 15.57 -2.04 -6.41
N VAL A 428 16.32 -1.53 -7.38
CA VAL A 428 16.88 -2.32 -8.48
C VAL A 428 18.37 -2.57 -8.25
N SER A 429 18.92 -3.59 -8.91
CA SER A 429 20.37 -3.74 -8.98
C SER A 429 20.98 -2.57 -9.77
N TYR A 430 22.27 -2.29 -9.55
CA TYR A 430 22.96 -1.22 -10.29
C TYR A 430 22.88 -1.45 -11.81
N ASP A 431 23.14 -2.67 -12.27
CA ASP A 431 23.12 -3.03 -13.69
C ASP A 431 21.74 -2.86 -14.31
N ASN A 432 20.69 -3.29 -13.62
CA ASN A 432 19.31 -3.14 -14.09
C ASN A 432 18.86 -1.68 -14.09
N GLY A 433 19.27 -0.88 -13.09
CA GLY A 433 19.01 0.56 -13.08
C GLY A 433 19.68 1.27 -14.25
N MET A 434 20.95 0.97 -14.52
CA MET A 434 21.68 1.52 -15.67
C MET A 434 21.08 1.07 -17.01
N ARG A 435 20.70 -0.20 -17.13
CA ARG A 435 20.03 -0.74 -18.33
C ARG A 435 18.69 -0.04 -18.57
N GLY A 436 17.88 0.13 -17.53
CA GLY A 436 16.60 0.84 -17.59
C GLY A 436 16.76 2.29 -18.03
N ALA A 437 17.73 3.01 -17.46
CA ALA A 437 18.05 4.39 -17.81
C ALA A 437 18.43 4.53 -19.30
N ARG A 438 19.29 3.65 -19.82
CA ARG A 438 19.70 3.67 -21.25
C ARG A 438 18.51 3.44 -22.18
N ILE A 439 17.71 2.40 -21.93
CA ILE A 439 16.54 2.08 -22.75
C ILE A 439 15.54 3.22 -22.74
N PHE A 440 15.34 3.87 -21.60
CA PHE A 440 14.45 5.02 -21.49
C PHE A 440 14.93 6.21 -22.34
N ILE A 441 16.21 6.57 -22.27
CA ILE A 441 16.80 7.64 -23.09
C ILE A 441 16.68 7.33 -24.58
N ASP A 442 16.94 6.09 -24.98
CA ASP A 442 16.88 5.65 -26.38
C ASP A 442 15.45 5.62 -26.94
N ALA A 443 14.45 5.42 -26.07
CA ALA A 443 13.05 5.37 -26.47
C ALA A 443 12.38 6.75 -26.60
N LEU A 444 12.96 7.80 -26.01
CA LEU A 444 12.51 9.18 -26.25
C LEU A 444 12.77 9.56 -27.70
N ALA A 445 11.75 10.04 -28.41
CA ALA A 445 11.92 10.38 -29.81
C ALA A 445 11.22 11.67 -30.24
N ARG A 446 11.69 12.28 -31.33
CA ARG A 446 11.01 13.39 -32.00
C ARG A 446 10.28 12.81 -33.23
N GLY A 447 8.95 12.94 -33.25
CA GLY A 447 8.09 12.47 -34.31
C GLY A 447 7.99 13.48 -35.46
N GLY A 448 8.27 13.03 -36.68
CA GLY A 448 8.25 13.84 -37.91
C GLY A 448 9.62 13.84 -38.62
N LYS A 449 9.63 13.85 -39.96
CA LYS A 449 10.87 14.01 -40.73
C LYS A 449 11.52 15.36 -40.37
N PRO A 450 12.87 15.40 -40.33
CA PRO A 450 13.66 16.57 -39.90
C PRO A 450 13.29 17.86 -40.64
#